data_AF-A0A0B3ABT4-F1
#
_entry.id   AF-A0A0B3ABT4-F1
#
_cell.length_a   1.000
_cell.length_b   1.000
_cell.length_c   1.000
_cell.angle_alpha   90.00
_cell.angle_beta   90.00
_cell.angle_gamma   90.00
#
_symmetry.space_group_name_H-M   'P 1'
#
loop_
_entity.id
_entity.type
_entity.pdbx_description
1 polymer ?
#
loop_
_entity_poly.entity_id
_entity_poly.type
_entity_poly.pdbx_seq_one_letter_code
_entity_poly.pdbx_strand_id
1 'polypeptide(L)' 'MNERKIIRQLREMLSVNDKDIPKTLMRFKKEIEEMRKETAL' A
#
# COMPACT_ATOMS: atom_id res chain seq x y z
N MET A 1 17.67 -5.58 11.88
CA MET A 1 17.04 -4.44 12.62
C MET A 1 16.15 -3.55 11.73
N ASN A 2 16.44 -3.36 10.44
CA ASN A 2 15.67 -2.42 9.59
C ASN A 2 14.28 -2.91 9.12
N GLU A 3 14.11 -4.19 8.80
CA GLU A 3 12.84 -4.71 8.25
C GLU A 3 11.65 -4.55 9.20
N ARG A 4 11.88 -4.74 10.52
CA ARG A 4 10.84 -4.51 11.55
C ARG A 4 10.39 -3.04 11.63
N LYS A 5 11.26 -2.08 11.29
CA LYS A 5 10.93 -0.65 11.29
C LYS A 5 9.97 -0.31 10.15
N ILE A 6 10.21 -0.87 8.95
CA ILE A 6 9.39 -0.63 7.75
C ILE A 6 7.98 -1.18 7.92
N ILE A 7 7.85 -2.43 8.40
CA ILE A 7 6.54 -3.05 8.61
C ILE A 7 5.71 -2.26 9.63
N ARG A 8 6.34 -1.78 10.71
CA ARG A 8 5.66 -0.93 11.70
C ARG A 8 5.17 0.39 11.09
N GLN A 9 5.99 1.06 10.28
CA GLN A 9 5.59 2.29 9.61
C GLN A 9 4.42 2.06 8.64
N LEU A 10 4.47 0.98 7.87
CA LEU A 10 3.38 0.62 6.96
C LEU A 10 2.09 0.28 7.71
N ARG A 11 2.19 -0.41 8.85
CA ARG A 11 1.05 -0.67 9.74
C ARG A 11 0.37 0.63 10.20
N GLU A 12 1.17 1.60 10.64
CA GLU A 12 0.70 2.92 11.11
C GLU A 12 0.11 3.76 9.96
N MET A 13 0.77 3.81 8.81
CA MET A 13 0.32 4.62 7.65
C MET A 13 -0.95 4.05 7.01
N LEU A 14 -1.05 2.73 6.91
CA LEU A 14 -2.17 2.06 6.24
C LEU A 14 -3.31 1.71 7.20
N SER A 15 -3.09 1.80 8.51
CA SER A 15 -4.03 1.40 9.57
C SER A 15 -4.57 -0.03 9.39
N VAL A 16 -3.70 -0.96 8.98
CA VAL A 16 -4.01 -2.39 8.78
C VAL A 16 -3.04 -3.28 9.56
N ASN A 17 -3.39 -4.54 9.79
CA ASN A 17 -2.47 -5.50 10.40
C ASN A 17 -1.34 -5.89 9.43
N ASP A 18 -0.21 -6.38 9.97
CA ASP A 18 0.96 -6.79 9.17
C ASP A 18 0.62 -7.77 8.05
N LYS A 19 -0.23 -8.75 8.34
CA LYS A 19 -0.68 -9.76 7.37
C LYS A 19 -1.47 -9.18 6.19
N ASP A 20 -2.07 -8.01 6.40
CA ASP A 20 -2.95 -7.34 5.44
C ASP A 20 -2.21 -6.26 4.63
N ILE A 21 -0.97 -5.91 5.00
CA ILE A 21 -0.12 -4.94 4.29
C ILE A 21 0.05 -5.31 2.81
N PRO A 22 0.44 -6.55 2.43
CA PRO A 22 0.65 -6.89 1.02
C PRO A 22 -0.62 -6.74 0.17
N LYS A 23 -1.76 -7.18 0.71
CA LYS A 23 -3.06 -7.07 0.04
C LYS A 23 -3.47 -5.61 -0.16
N THR A 24 -3.24 -4.77 0.85
CA THR A 24 -3.56 -3.34 0.82
C THR A 24 -2.70 -2.60 -0.20
N LEU A 25 -1.39 -2.89 -0.23
CA LEU A 25 -0.47 -2.31 -1.22
C LEU A 25 -0.83 -2.71 -2.66
N MET A 26 -1.22 -3.98 -2.89
CA MET A 26 -1.71 -4.41 -4.21
C MET A 26 -2.97 -3.67 -4.65
N ARG A 27 -3.91 -3.44 -3.72
CA ARG A 27 -5.13 -2.66 -4.00
C ARG A 27 -4.79 -1.24 -4.42
N PHE A 28 -3.97 -0.53 -3.64
CA PHE A 28 -3.57 0.84 -3.97
C PHE A 28 -2.79 0.94 -5.29
N LYS A 29 -1.91 -0.02 -5.58
CA LYS A 29 -1.23 -0.07 -6.88
C LYS A 29 -2.24 -0.11 -8.03
N LYS A 30 -3.26 -0.95 -7.93
CA LYS A 30 -4.30 -1.08 -8.95
C LYS A 30 -5.13 0.22 -9.08
N GLU A 31 -5.53 0.81 -7.96
CA GLU A 31 -6.27 2.09 -7.96
C GLU A 31 -5.46 3.20 -8.64
N ILE A 32 -4.15 3.30 -8.37
CA ILE A 32 -3.27 4.28 -9.02
C ILE A 32 -3.14 4.00 -10.52
N GLU A 33 -3.06 2.73 -10.94
CA GLU A 33 -3.03 2.36 -12.36
C GLU A 33 -4.33 2.73 -13.08
N GLU A 34 -5.48 2.59 -12.42
CA GLU A 34 -6.78 3.02 -12.94
C GLU A 34 -6.86 4.55 -13.06
N MET A 35 -6.48 5.28 -12.01
CA MET A 35 -6.42 6.76 -12.02
C MET A 35 -5.53 7.30 -13.14
N ARG A 36 -4.38 6.65 -13.39
CA ARG A 36 -3.46 7.05 -14.48
C ARG A 36 -4.07 6.85 -15.86
N LYS A 37 -4.92 5.84 -16.05
CA LYS A 37 -5.65 5.63 -17.32
C LYS A 37 -6.73 6.68 -17.52
N GLU A 38 -7.45 7.03 -16.45
CA GLU A 38 -8.51 8.06 -16.48
C GLU A 38 -7.95 9.46 -16.73
N THR A 39 -6.76 9.78 -16.21
CA THR A 39 -6.10 11.10 -16.39
C THR A 39 -5.42 11.26 -17.75
N ALA A 40 -5.24 10.18 -18.52
CA ALA A 40 -4.64 10.21 -19.85
C ALA A 40 -5.65 10.43 -20.99
N LEU A 41 -6.90 10.76 -20.64
CA LEU A 41 -7.99 11.24 -21.52
C LEU A 41 -8.21 12.75 -21.27
#